data_AF-A0A5C9BTT2-F1
#
_entry.id   AF-A0A5C9BTT2-F1
#
_cell.length_a   1.000
_cell.length_b   1.000
_cell.length_c   1.000
_cell.angle_alpha   90.00
_cell.angle_beta   90.00
_cell.angle_gamma   90.00
#
_symmetry.space_group_name_H-M   'P 1'
#
loop_
_entity.id
_entity.type
_entity.pdbx_description
1 polymer ?
#
loop_
_entity_poly.entity_id
_entity_poly.type
_entity_poly.pdbx_seq_one_letter_code
_entity_poly.pdbx_strand_id
1 'polypeptide(L)'
;MRKFIFPLLMLLSLSALAAEVQVKGQTIELKDGGKVLVDKKGNMVHIDAAGNRVKMRDNMTMEGKDGTKFVMKNDAIWKTITDKGTLNPKF
;
A
#
# COMPACT_ATOMS: atom_id res chain seq x y z
N MET A 1 18.42 15.13 61.66
CA MET A 1 19.08 15.56 60.41
C MET A 1 19.07 14.40 59.43
N ARG A 2 18.69 14.69 58.18
CA ARG A 2 18.76 13.88 56.95
C ARG A 2 18.16 12.46 56.92
N LYS A 3 16.92 12.41 56.39
CA LYS A 3 16.25 11.24 55.82
C LYS A 3 16.91 10.95 54.45
N PHE A 4 17.48 9.77 54.26
CA PHE A 4 17.97 9.31 52.94
C PHE A 4 16.80 8.70 52.15
N ILE A 5 16.04 9.55 51.47
CA ILE A 5 15.10 9.14 50.43
C ILE A 5 15.90 9.10 49.13
N PHE A 6 16.47 7.94 48.80
CA PHE A 6 17.00 7.74 47.45
C PHE A 6 15.81 7.64 46.48
N PRO A 7 15.69 8.54 45.50
CA PRO A 7 14.56 8.51 44.60
C PRO A 7 14.73 7.29 43.67
N LEU A 8 13.70 6.45 43.64
CA LEU A 8 13.43 5.34 42.72
C LEU A 8 13.22 5.83 41.27
N LEU A 9 13.94 6.87 40.87
CA LEU A 9 13.74 7.53 39.58
C LEU A 9 14.53 6.78 38.52
N MET A 10 13.81 6.40 37.46
CA MET A 10 14.31 6.36 36.09
C MET A 10 14.87 5.02 35.58
N LEU A 11 14.01 4.00 35.51
CA LEU A 11 14.13 2.91 34.53
C LEU A 11 12.76 2.70 33.86
N LEU A 12 12.23 3.76 33.25
CA LEU A 12 11.19 3.63 32.23
C LEU A 12 11.89 3.28 30.92
N SER A 13 12.12 2.00 30.72
CA SER A 13 12.50 1.44 29.42
C SER A 13 11.38 1.76 28.42
N LEU A 14 11.63 2.72 27.53
CA LEU A 14 10.79 2.94 26.35
C LEU A 14 10.82 1.66 25.52
N SER A 15 9.78 0.84 25.61
CA SER A 15 9.55 -0.23 24.66
C SER A 15 9.14 0.43 23.35
N ALA A 16 10.07 0.48 22.38
CA ALA A 16 9.76 0.88 21.02
C ALA A 16 8.77 -0.14 20.45
N LEU A 17 7.48 0.23 20.39
CA LEU A 17 6.48 -0.57 19.71
C LEU A 17 6.77 -0.49 18.22
N ALA A 18 7.48 -1.48 17.70
CA ALA A 18 7.58 -1.70 16.26
C ALA A 18 6.16 -2.00 15.76
N ALA A 19 5.48 -0.98 15.23
CA ALA A 19 4.23 -1.17 14.52
C ALA A 19 4.57 -1.98 13.27
N GLU A 20 4.41 -3.30 13.36
CA GLU A 20 4.48 -4.18 12.21
C GLU A 20 3.37 -3.74 11.25
N VAL A 21 3.75 -3.08 10.15
CA VAL A 21 2.82 -2.75 9.07
C VAL A 21 2.40 -4.08 8.46
N GLN A 22 1.29 -4.62 8.95
CA GLN A 22 0.65 -5.80 8.41
C GLN A 22 0.13 -5.45 7.01
N VAL A 23 0.98 -5.63 6.00
CA VAL A 23 0.59 -5.52 4.59
C VAL A 23 -0.43 -6.63 4.34
N LYS A 24 -1.72 -6.29 4.46
CA LYS A 24 -2.80 -7.20 4.10
C LYS A 24 -2.74 -7.38 2.59
N GLY A 25 -2.76 -8.62 2.13
CA GLY A 25 -2.94 -8.90 0.71
C GLY A 25 -4.22 -8.23 0.23
N GLN A 26 -4.15 -7.59 -0.94
CA GLN A 26 -5.22 -6.79 -1.51
C GLN A 26 -5.65 -7.40 -2.83
N THR A 27 -6.96 -7.45 -3.07
CA THR A 27 -7.52 -7.74 -4.39
C THR A 27 -8.18 -6.48 -4.91
N ILE A 28 -7.76 -6.02 -6.09
CA ILE A 28 -8.32 -4.88 -6.80
C ILE A 28 -9.15 -5.42 -7.95
N GLU A 29 -10.45 -5.31 -7.85
CA GLU A 29 -11.38 -5.66 -8.92
C GLU A 29 -11.41 -4.54 -9.96
N LEU A 30 -11.14 -4.85 -11.23
CA LEU A 30 -11.06 -3.87 -12.31
C LEU A 30 -12.39 -3.74 -13.07
N LYS A 31 -12.60 -2.58 -13.71
CA LYS A 31 -13.80 -2.29 -14.53
C LYS A 31 -13.91 -3.16 -15.78
N ASP A 32 -12.79 -3.57 -16.34
CA ASP A 32 -12.74 -4.44 -17.53
C ASP A 32 -13.13 -5.90 -17.21
N GLY A 33 -13.37 -6.24 -15.94
CA GLY A 33 -13.68 -7.59 -15.48
C GLY A 33 -12.45 -8.37 -15.01
N GLY A 34 -11.25 -7.83 -15.20
CA GLY A 34 -10.03 -8.36 -14.62
C GLY A 34 -9.86 -8.05 -13.13
N LYS A 35 -8.73 -8.46 -12.58
CA LYS A 35 -8.34 -8.15 -11.19
C LYS A 35 -6.83 -8.15 -11.00
N VAL A 36 -6.39 -7.37 -10.03
CA VAL A 36 -4.99 -7.37 -9.57
C VAL A 36 -4.93 -7.90 -8.15
N LEU A 37 -4.10 -8.92 -7.94
CA LEU A 37 -3.84 -9.53 -6.65
C LEU A 37 -2.48 -9.05 -6.16
N VAL A 38 -2.44 -8.44 -4.99
CA VAL A 38 -1.23 -8.03 -4.28
C VAL A 38 -1.11 -8.90 -3.04
N ASP A 39 -0.05 -9.69 -2.91
CA ASP A 39 0.15 -10.51 -1.72
C ASP A 39 0.81 -9.72 -0.57
N LYS A 40 0.95 -10.35 0.60
CA LYS A 40 1.57 -9.70 1.78
C LYS A 40 3.06 -9.38 1.59
N LYS A 41 3.71 -10.01 0.61
CA LYS A 41 5.12 -9.80 0.25
C LYS A 41 5.28 -8.72 -0.82
N GLY A 42 4.18 -8.14 -1.30
CA GLY A 42 4.17 -7.15 -2.38
C GLY A 42 4.26 -7.74 -3.78
N ASN A 43 4.18 -9.07 -3.95
CA ASN A 43 4.09 -9.66 -5.28
C ASN A 43 2.73 -9.33 -5.90
N MET A 44 2.74 -9.00 -7.20
CA MET A 44 1.54 -8.59 -7.92
C MET A 44 1.23 -9.53 -9.07
N VAL A 45 -0.05 -9.82 -9.25
CA VAL A 45 -0.54 -10.65 -10.36
C VAL A 45 -1.75 -9.96 -10.97
N HIS A 46 -1.67 -9.66 -12.27
CA HIS A 46 -2.80 -9.18 -13.04
C HIS A 46 -3.45 -10.34 -13.80
N ILE A 47 -4.76 -10.49 -13.58
CA ILE A 47 -5.62 -11.46 -14.25
C ILE A 47 -6.61 -10.68 -15.12
N ASP A 48 -6.72 -11.03 -16.40
CA ASP A 48 -7.72 -10.43 -17.29
C ASP A 48 -9.13 -10.97 -17.04
N ALA A 49 -10.14 -10.42 -17.72
CA ALA A 49 -11.54 -10.86 -17.60
C ALA A 49 -11.77 -12.32 -18.02
N ALA A 50 -10.88 -12.89 -18.84
CA ALA A 50 -10.92 -14.28 -19.27
C ALA A 50 -10.24 -15.24 -18.27
N GLY A 51 -9.64 -14.72 -17.19
CA GLY A 51 -8.95 -15.50 -16.17
C GLY A 51 -7.48 -15.78 -16.47
N ASN A 52 -6.91 -15.18 -17.52
CA ASN A 52 -5.50 -15.39 -17.88
C ASN A 52 -4.60 -14.43 -17.11
N ARG A 53 -3.41 -14.92 -16.72
CA ARG A 53 -2.35 -14.05 -16.21
C ARG A 53 -1.81 -13.20 -17.35
N VAL A 54 -1.89 -11.89 -17.19
CA VAL A 54 -1.37 -10.92 -18.15
C VAL A 54 -0.17 -10.18 -17.58
N LYS A 55 0.78 -9.85 -18.45
CA LYS A 55 1.95 -9.09 -18.05
C LYS A 55 1.54 -7.68 -17.62
N MET A 56 1.89 -7.31 -16.40
CA MET A 56 1.78 -5.92 -15.94
C MET A 56 2.85 -5.11 -16.67
N ARG A 57 2.42 -4.20 -17.56
CA ARG A 57 3.32 -3.30 -18.27
C ARG A 57 3.42 -1.99 -17.50
N ASP A 58 4.62 -1.42 -17.46
CA ASP A 58 4.80 -0.07 -16.93
C ASP A 58 3.98 0.95 -17.72
N ASN A 59 3.56 2.01 -17.02
CA ASN A 59 2.65 3.06 -17.48
C ASN A 59 1.25 2.58 -17.90
N MET A 60 0.87 1.36 -17.52
CA MET A 60 -0.49 0.87 -17.70
C MET A 60 -1.41 1.51 -16.67
N THR A 61 -2.41 2.25 -17.14
CA THR A 61 -3.52 2.72 -16.31
C THR A 61 -4.58 1.63 -16.21
N MET A 62 -4.99 1.34 -14.99
CA MET A 62 -6.07 0.40 -14.65
C MET A 62 -7.12 1.15 -13.84
N GLU A 63 -8.39 0.79 -13.99
CA GLU A 63 -9.48 1.43 -13.25
C GLU A 63 -10.22 0.38 -12.42
N GLY A 64 -10.29 0.60 -11.11
CA GLY A 64 -11.06 -0.22 -10.19
C GLY A 64 -12.55 -0.05 -10.40
N LYS A 65 -13.35 -1.05 -10.01
CA LYS A 65 -14.83 -0.97 -10.06
C LYS A 65 -15.40 0.23 -9.29
N ASP A 66 -14.68 0.68 -8.27
CA ASP A 66 -14.98 1.87 -7.46
C ASP A 66 -14.67 3.21 -8.19
N GLY A 67 -14.11 3.17 -9.40
CA GLY A 67 -13.65 4.34 -10.14
C GLY A 67 -12.25 4.82 -9.77
N THR A 68 -11.58 4.16 -8.81
CA THR A 68 -10.19 4.49 -8.47
C THR A 68 -9.28 4.16 -9.64
N LYS A 69 -8.44 5.12 -10.04
CA LYS A 69 -7.41 4.90 -11.06
C LYS A 69 -6.10 4.44 -10.43
N PHE A 70 -5.54 3.39 -10.99
CA PHE A 70 -4.26 2.80 -10.61
C PHE A 70 -3.30 2.87 -11.79
N VAL A 71 -2.01 3.07 -11.52
CA VAL A 71 -0.96 3.04 -12.55
C VAL A 71 0.14 2.08 -12.12
N MET A 72 0.53 1.17 -13.01
CA MET A 72 1.73 0.35 -12.82
C MET A 72 2.96 1.17 -13.21
N LYS A 73 3.90 1.38 -12.29
CA LYS A 73 5.16 2.09 -12.55
C LYS A 73 6.24 1.65 -11.58
N ASN A 74 7.45 1.40 -12.10
CA ASN A 74 8.61 0.96 -11.30
C ASN A 74 8.29 -0.29 -10.47
N ASP A 75 7.65 -1.28 -11.09
CA ASP A 75 7.22 -2.52 -10.44
C ASP A 75 6.29 -2.32 -9.22
N ALA A 76 5.57 -1.20 -9.17
CA ALA A 76 4.60 -0.89 -8.12
C ALA A 76 3.27 -0.38 -8.69
N ILE A 77 2.18 -0.68 -7.99
CA ILE A 77 0.87 -0.08 -8.28
C ILE A 77 0.72 1.20 -7.47
N TRP A 78 0.51 2.30 -8.18
CA TRP A 78 0.24 3.61 -7.60
C TRP A 78 -1.24 3.92 -7.68
N LYS A 79 -1.86 4.19 -6.53
CA LYS A 79 -3.22 4.74 -6.48
C LYS A 79 -3.17 6.23 -6.85
N THR A 80 -3.94 6.63 -7.85
CA THR A 80 -4.11 8.04 -8.20
C THR A 80 -4.98 8.71 -7.14
N ILE A 81 -4.48 9.78 -6.53
CA ILE A 81 -5.13 10.49 -5.40
C ILE A 81 -5.93 11.71 -5.89
N THR A 82 -5.86 12.05 -7.18
CA THR A 82 -6.43 13.29 -7.72
C THR A 82 -7.94 13.18 -7.99
N ASP A 83 -8.76 13.80 -7.14
CA ASP A 83 -10.18 14.09 -7.42
C ASP A 83 -10.36 15.42 -8.17
N LYS A 84 -9.68 16.50 -7.74
CA LYS A 84 -9.63 17.80 -8.42
C LYS A 84 -8.35 18.54 -8.03
N GLY A 85 -7.33 18.50 -8.87
CA GLY A 85 -6.08 19.25 -8.68
C GLY A 85 -5.14 18.99 -9.85
N THR A 86 -4.71 20.04 -10.54
CA THR A 86 -3.84 19.95 -11.72
C THR A 86 -2.40 19.66 -11.30
N LEU A 87 -2.14 18.46 -10.81
CA LEU A 87 -0.89 17.84 -11.21
C LEU A 87 -1.22 17.23 -12.56
N ASN A 88 -0.61 17.78 -13.62
CA ASN A 88 -0.58 17.18 -14.94
C ASN A 88 0.66 16.28 -14.99
N PRO A 89 0.65 15.06 -14.41
CA PRO A 89 1.72 14.13 -14.64
C PRO A 89 1.62 13.75 -16.12
N LYS A 90 2.50 14.35 -16.93
CA LYS A 90 2.80 13.81 -18.25
C LYS A 90 3.44 12.44 -17.98
N PHE A 91 2.66 11.38 -18.19
CA PHE A 91 3.14 10.01 -18.24
C PHE A 91 3.88 9.78 -19.55
#